data_AF-A0A0L6Z715-F1
#
_entry.id   AF-A0A0L6Z715-F1
#
_cell.length_a   1.000
_cell.length_b   1.000
_cell.length_c   1.000
_cell.angle_alpha   90.00
_cell.angle_beta   90.00
_cell.angle_gamma   90.00
#
_symmetry.space_group_name_H-M   'P 1'
#
loop_
_entity.id
_entity.type
_entity.pdbx_description
1 polymer ?
#
loop_
_entity_poly.entity_id
_entity_poly.type
_entity_poly.pdbx_seq_one_letter_code
_entity_poly.pdbx_strand_id
1 'polypeptide(L)'
;MELETLINVQLNERYKNFLIHGPALSGKTELARRICEKYQCKYISLLELLINNKEAKDNIDIFGPSRLIQYIKDITENDKLMVVDQIDFLINTWTDSEVRDFMVFIDKNQSESCYIFVMQTHKLLEKEELISLSDKGTHRMFNVVNLRGDIND
;
A
#
# COMPACT_ATOMS: atom_id res chain seq x y z
N MET A 1 -7.96 13.94 8.61
CA MET A 1 -8.35 12.70 9.33
C MET A 1 -7.15 12.25 10.12
N GLU A 2 -7.35 11.77 11.34
CA GLU A 2 -6.26 11.19 12.13
C GLU A 2 -5.89 9.81 11.61
N LEU A 3 -4.60 9.51 11.50
CA LEU A 3 -4.10 8.23 10.98
C LEU A 3 -4.69 7.03 11.73
N GLU A 4 -4.80 7.13 13.05
CA GLU A 4 -5.31 6.04 13.87
C GLU A 4 -6.79 5.76 13.62
N THR A 5 -7.56 6.84 13.49
CA THR A 5 -8.97 6.76 13.11
C THR A 5 -9.10 6.09 11.74
N LEU A 6 -8.26 6.48 10.77
CA LEU A 6 -8.23 5.86 9.45
C LEU A 6 -7.97 4.35 9.56
N ILE A 7 -6.88 3.94 10.22
CA ILE A 7 -6.50 2.51 10.31
C ILE A 7 -7.62 1.72 10.99
N ASN A 8 -8.14 2.22 12.11
CA ASN A 8 -9.20 1.54 12.85
C ASN A 8 -10.48 1.39 12.03
N VAL A 9 -10.87 2.42 11.26
CA VAL A 9 -12.01 2.32 10.34
C VAL A 9 -11.74 1.25 9.28
N GLN A 10 -10.59 1.31 8.59
CA GLN A 10 -10.26 0.38 7.51
C GLN A 10 -10.19 -1.07 7.95
N LEU A 11 -9.67 -1.34 9.15
CA LEU A 11 -9.58 -2.70 9.70
C LEU A 11 -10.96 -3.34 9.95
N ASN A 12 -12.01 -2.55 10.13
CA ASN A 12 -13.38 -3.02 10.34
C ASN A 12 -14.21 -3.11 9.04
N GLU A 13 -13.67 -2.69 7.91
CA GLU A 13 -14.35 -2.77 6.63
C GLU A 13 -14.25 -4.16 5.98
N ARG A 14 -15.17 -4.45 5.06
CA ARG A 14 -15.12 -5.66 4.22
C ARG A 14 -13.90 -5.67 3.30
N TYR A 15 -13.59 -4.51 2.74
CA TYR A 15 -12.39 -4.26 1.93
C TYR A 15 -11.49 -3.40 2.80
N LYS A 16 -10.31 -3.91 3.17
CA LYS A 16 -9.49 -3.30 4.22
C LYS A 16 -8.25 -2.61 3.67
N ASN A 17 -7.88 -2.86 2.43
CA ASN A 17 -6.61 -2.42 1.87
C ASN A 17 -6.68 -0.95 1.53
N PHE A 18 -5.54 -0.26 1.63
CA PHE A 18 -5.45 1.13 1.21
C PHE A 18 -4.01 1.50 0.90
N LEU A 19 -3.86 2.67 0.27
CA LEU A 19 -2.62 3.24 -0.20
C LEU A 19 -2.33 4.53 0.55
N ILE A 20 -1.10 4.69 1.02
CA ILE A 20 -0.54 5.96 1.47
C ILE A 20 0.47 6.43 0.42
N HIS A 21 0.28 7.63 -0.12
CA HIS A 21 1.18 8.19 -1.11
C HIS A 21 1.62 9.60 -0.78
N GLY A 22 2.66 10.10 -1.45
CA GLY A 22 3.14 11.46 -1.24
C GLY A 22 4.48 11.72 -1.94
N PRO A 23 4.93 12.98 -1.99
CA PRO A 23 6.17 13.35 -2.66
C PRO A 23 7.40 12.67 -2.01
N ALA A 24 8.53 12.62 -2.72
CA ALA A 24 9.79 12.14 -2.14
C ALA A 24 10.12 12.88 -0.84
N LEU A 25 10.77 12.18 0.11
CA LEU A 25 11.19 12.72 1.41
C LEU A 25 10.07 13.25 2.32
N SER A 26 8.81 12.90 2.07
CA SER A 26 7.65 13.35 2.86
C SER A 26 7.40 12.54 4.15
N GLY A 27 8.38 11.76 4.63
CA GLY A 27 8.24 10.95 5.85
C GLY A 27 7.41 9.66 5.72
N LYS A 28 7.09 9.21 4.51
CA LYS A 28 6.27 7.99 4.27
C LYS A 28 6.82 6.73 4.94
N THR A 29 8.11 6.44 4.77
CA THR A 29 8.76 5.27 5.35
C THR A 29 8.80 5.36 6.88
N GLU A 30 9.00 6.56 7.42
CA GLU A 30 8.93 6.80 8.87
C GLU A 30 7.51 6.53 9.39
N LEU A 31 6.48 7.05 8.71
CA LEU A 31 5.08 6.76 9.03
C LEU A 31 4.77 5.27 8.98
N ALA A 32 5.24 4.59 7.94
CA ALA A 32 5.07 3.15 7.74
C ALA A 32 5.62 2.33 8.92
N ARG A 33 6.82 2.69 9.41
CA ARG A 33 7.44 2.06 10.58
C ARG A 33 6.65 2.32 11.86
N ARG A 34 6.25 3.56 12.11
CA ARG A 34 5.45 3.91 13.29
C ARG A 34 4.11 3.21 13.33
N ILE A 35 3.46 3.02 12.18
CA ILE A 35 2.24 2.21 12.08
C ILE A 35 2.53 0.79 12.60
N CYS A 36 3.64 0.16 12.17
CA CYS A 36 3.97 -1.18 12.65
C CYS A 36 4.44 -1.25 14.10
N GLU A 37 5.11 -0.23 14.61
CA GLU A 37 5.42 -0.14 16.04
C GLU A 37 4.13 -0.10 16.89
N LYS A 38 3.17 0.73 16.49
CA LYS A 38 1.92 0.91 17.24
C LYS A 38 0.96 -0.28 17.11
N TYR A 39 0.76 -0.79 15.90
CA TYR A 39 -0.23 -1.83 15.61
C TYR A 39 0.36 -3.25 15.58
N GLN A 40 1.64 -3.40 15.92
CA GLN A 40 2.36 -4.68 15.86
C GLN A 40 2.22 -5.38 14.49
N CYS A 41 2.29 -4.59 13.42
CA CYS A 41 2.16 -5.12 12.05
C CYS A 41 3.47 -5.65 11.47
N LYS A 42 3.34 -6.44 10.41
CA LYS A 42 4.47 -6.84 9.59
C LYS A 42 4.88 -5.68 8.68
N TYR A 43 6.06 -5.13 8.92
CA TYR A 43 6.69 -4.18 7.99
C TYR A 43 7.43 -4.94 6.89
N ILE A 44 7.22 -4.54 5.64
CA ILE A 44 7.85 -5.12 4.45
C ILE A 44 8.48 -3.97 3.66
N SER A 45 9.80 -3.89 3.65
CA SER A 45 10.50 -3.12 2.61
C SER A 45 10.50 -3.95 1.34
N LEU A 46 9.61 -3.63 0.40
CA LEU A 46 9.48 -4.42 -0.82
C LEU A 46 10.76 -4.38 -1.65
N LEU A 47 11.42 -3.23 -1.72
CA LEU A 47 12.67 -3.06 -2.44
C LEU A 47 13.78 -3.98 -1.89
N GLU A 48 14.01 -3.95 -0.57
CA GLU A 48 15.00 -4.82 0.07
C GLU A 48 14.64 -6.31 -0.09
N LEU A 49 13.35 -6.63 0.04
CA LEU A 49 12.86 -8.00 -0.11
C LEU A 49 13.11 -8.56 -1.51
N LEU A 50 12.86 -7.78 -2.57
CA LEU A 50 13.07 -8.23 -3.95
C LEU A 50 14.54 -8.22 -4.35
N ILE A 51 15.36 -7.26 -3.88
CA ILE A 51 16.81 -7.24 -4.17
C ILE A 51 17.50 -8.49 -3.63
N ASN A 52 17.04 -8.99 -2.47
CA ASN A 52 17.60 -10.18 -1.82
C ASN A 52 17.04 -11.50 -2.38
N ASN A 53 16.04 -11.45 -3.27
CA ASN A 53 15.48 -12.61 -3.95
C ASN A 53 15.95 -12.64 -5.42
N LYS A 54 16.89 -13.54 -5.73
CA LYS A 54 17.49 -13.64 -7.07
C LYS A 54 16.44 -13.86 -8.18
N GLU A 55 15.45 -14.72 -7.95
CA GLU A 55 14.42 -15.01 -8.95
C GLU A 55 13.52 -13.80 -9.22
N ALA A 56 13.12 -13.08 -8.16
CA ALA A 56 12.30 -11.89 -8.30
C ALA A 56 13.07 -10.74 -8.96
N LYS A 57 14.36 -10.60 -8.62
CA LYS A 57 15.26 -9.62 -9.22
C LYS A 57 15.46 -9.85 -10.71
N ASP A 58 15.67 -11.10 -11.12
CA ASP A 58 15.91 -11.46 -12.53
C ASP A 58 14.64 -11.31 -13.40
N ASN A 59 13.46 -11.16 -12.79
CA ASN A 59 12.17 -11.11 -13.46
C ASN A 59 11.34 -9.88 -13.07
N ILE A 60 11.98 -8.79 -12.64
CA ILE A 60 11.27 -7.62 -12.12
C ILE A 60 10.37 -6.97 -13.19
N ASP A 61 10.79 -7.01 -14.45
CA ASP A 61 10.05 -6.45 -15.59
C ASP A 61 8.74 -7.21 -15.88
N ILE A 62 8.59 -8.45 -15.39
CA ILE A 62 7.36 -9.25 -15.50
C ILE A 62 6.67 -9.42 -14.14
N PHE A 63 7.10 -8.67 -13.13
CA PHE A 63 6.58 -8.78 -11.77
C PHE A 63 5.30 -7.91 -11.63
N GLY A 64 4.23 -8.37 -12.28
CA GLY A 64 2.93 -7.68 -12.27
C GLY A 64 2.18 -7.72 -10.94
N PRO A 65 1.02 -7.04 -10.84
CA PRO A 65 0.21 -6.95 -9.62
C PRO A 65 -0.15 -8.31 -9.01
N SER A 66 -0.61 -9.26 -9.83
CA SER A 66 -1.00 -10.59 -9.36
C SER A 66 0.17 -11.35 -8.73
N ARG A 67 1.38 -11.22 -9.31
CA ARG A 67 2.59 -11.86 -8.78
C ARG A 67 3.01 -11.22 -7.46
N LEU A 68 2.95 -9.88 -7.37
CA LEU A 68 3.18 -9.16 -6.13
C LEU A 68 2.23 -9.61 -5.02
N ILE A 69 0.93 -9.64 -5.30
CA ILE A 69 -0.09 -9.99 -4.30
C ILE A 69 0.12 -11.42 -3.81
N GLN A 70 0.37 -12.37 -4.71
CA GLN A 70 0.66 -13.75 -4.33
C GLN A 70 1.93 -13.83 -3.48
N TYR A 71 3.00 -13.18 -3.93
CA TYR A 71 4.27 -13.19 -3.23
C TYR A 71 4.17 -12.64 -1.81
N ILE A 72 3.47 -11.51 -1.61
CA ILE A 72 3.25 -10.97 -0.27
C ILE A 72 2.41 -11.94 0.56
N LYS A 73 1.32 -12.48 0.03
CA LYS A 73 0.47 -13.45 0.74
C LYS A 73 1.28 -14.64 1.26
N ASP A 74 2.17 -15.19 0.43
CA ASP A 74 2.99 -16.35 0.80
C ASP A 74 3.93 -16.04 1.97
N ILE A 75 4.44 -14.81 2.08
CA ILE A 75 5.33 -14.41 3.18
C ILE A 75 4.61 -13.83 4.41
N THR A 76 3.29 -13.62 4.33
CA THR A 76 2.45 -13.00 5.38
C THR A 76 1.26 -13.88 5.79
N GLU A 77 1.32 -15.20 5.58
CA GLU A 77 0.17 -16.12 5.73
C GLU A 77 -0.59 -15.97 7.06
N ASN A 78 0.10 -15.59 8.14
CA ASN A 78 -0.49 -15.44 9.48
C ASN A 78 -0.60 -13.99 9.97
N ASP A 79 -0.19 -13.00 9.18
CA ASP A 79 -0.23 -11.60 9.57
C ASP A 79 -1.60 -10.98 9.23
N LYS A 80 -2.17 -10.22 10.18
CA LYS A 80 -3.48 -9.54 10.01
C LYS A 80 -3.35 -8.13 9.45
N LEU A 81 -2.20 -7.49 9.64
CA LEU A 81 -1.91 -6.16 9.17
C LEU A 81 -0.48 -6.12 8.65
N MET A 82 -0.31 -5.55 7.46
CA MET A 82 0.96 -5.47 6.77
C MET A 82 1.13 -4.08 6.20
N VAL A 83 2.33 -3.52 6.36
CA VAL A 83 2.74 -2.30 5.67
C VAL A 83 3.79 -2.67 4.62
N VAL A 84 3.44 -2.47 3.35
CA VAL A 84 4.27 -2.76 2.19
C VAL A 84 4.81 -1.44 1.67
N ASP A 85 6.06 -1.16 2.00
CA ASP A 85 6.72 0.10 1.67
C ASP A 85 7.52 0.01 0.37
N GLN A 86 7.68 1.16 -0.29
CA GLN A 86 8.44 1.33 -1.51
C GLN A 86 7.89 0.51 -2.70
N ILE A 87 6.57 0.45 -2.90
CA ILE A 87 6.01 -0.21 -4.10
C ILE A 87 6.17 0.63 -5.38
N ASP A 88 6.53 1.92 -5.27
CA ASP A 88 6.67 2.81 -6.42
C ASP A 88 7.66 2.33 -7.48
N PHE A 89 8.77 1.68 -7.11
CA PHE A 89 9.72 1.18 -8.11
C PHE A 89 9.08 0.15 -9.04
N LEU A 90 8.14 -0.64 -8.53
CA LEU A 90 7.46 -1.69 -9.29
C LEU A 90 6.30 -1.12 -10.10
N ILE A 91 5.54 -0.19 -9.54
CA ILE A 91 4.46 0.48 -10.28
C ILE A 91 5.00 1.22 -11.51
N ASN A 92 6.23 1.75 -11.44
CA ASN A 92 6.89 2.38 -12.59
C ASN A 92 7.22 1.41 -13.73
N THR A 93 7.20 0.09 -13.50
CA THR A 93 7.42 -0.92 -14.56
C THR A 93 6.10 -1.46 -15.12
N TRP A 94 4.97 -1.13 -14.50
CA TRP A 94 3.65 -1.62 -14.90
C TRP A 94 3.03 -0.81 -16.03
N THR A 95 2.29 -1.51 -16.88
CA THR A 95 1.37 -0.89 -17.84
C THR A 95 0.19 -0.23 -17.11
N ASP A 96 -0.50 0.71 -17.77
CA ASP A 96 -1.72 1.31 -17.25
C ASP A 96 -2.80 0.27 -16.85
N SER A 97 -2.85 -0.88 -17.54
CA SER A 97 -3.78 -1.96 -17.22
C SER A 97 -3.41 -2.63 -15.90
N GLU A 98 -2.13 -2.90 -15.68
CA GLU A 98 -1.64 -3.50 -14.45
C GLU A 98 -1.81 -2.56 -13.26
N VAL A 99 -1.58 -1.26 -13.45
CA VAL A 99 -1.87 -0.26 -12.40
C VAL A 99 -3.36 -0.29 -12.03
N ARG A 100 -4.27 -0.38 -13.01
CA ARG A 100 -5.71 -0.52 -12.75
C ARG A 100 -6.05 -1.83 -12.03
N ASP A 101 -5.46 -2.95 -12.43
CA ASP A 101 -5.67 -4.24 -11.76
C ASP A 101 -5.23 -4.20 -10.28
N PHE A 102 -4.12 -3.51 -10.00
CA PHE A 102 -3.69 -3.25 -8.64
C PHE A 102 -4.69 -2.37 -7.87
N MET A 103 -5.21 -1.31 -8.48
CA MET A 103 -6.24 -0.47 -7.83
C MET A 103 -7.51 -1.25 -7.55
N VAL A 104 -7.95 -2.12 -8.47
CA VAL A 104 -9.09 -3.02 -8.25
C VAL A 104 -8.83 -3.95 -7.06
N PHE A 105 -7.61 -4.45 -6.89
CA PHE A 105 -7.23 -5.23 -5.71
C PHE A 105 -7.34 -4.40 -4.43
N ILE A 106 -6.83 -3.17 -4.41
CA ILE A 106 -6.95 -2.28 -3.25
C ILE A 106 -8.42 -2.06 -2.87
N ASP A 107 -9.27 -1.78 -3.86
CA ASP A 107 -10.67 -1.42 -3.65
C ASP A 107 -11.58 -2.60 -3.27
N LYS A 108 -11.31 -3.79 -3.84
CA LYS A 108 -12.28 -4.90 -3.86
C LYS A 108 -11.77 -6.22 -3.30
N ASN A 109 -10.49 -6.31 -2.91
CA ASN A 109 -9.98 -7.55 -2.33
C ASN A 109 -10.57 -7.80 -0.94
N GLN A 110 -11.24 -8.95 -0.80
CA GLN A 110 -11.80 -9.44 0.46
C GLN A 110 -10.76 -10.34 1.09
N SER A 111 -10.25 -9.93 2.24
CA SER A 111 -9.19 -10.62 2.95
C SER A 111 -9.33 -10.37 4.44
N GLU A 112 -9.01 -11.39 5.23
CA GLU A 112 -8.90 -11.23 6.68
C GLU A 112 -7.75 -10.27 7.03
N SER A 113 -6.66 -10.33 6.26
CA SER A 113 -5.52 -9.42 6.36
C SER A 113 -5.72 -8.10 5.63
N CYS A 114 -5.22 -7.02 6.22
CA CYS A 114 -5.16 -5.67 5.66
C CYS A 114 -3.75 -5.37 5.14
N TYR A 115 -3.67 -4.90 3.90
CA TYR A 115 -2.43 -4.41 3.29
C TYR A 115 -2.47 -2.89 3.16
N ILE A 116 -1.50 -2.22 3.80
CA ILE A 116 -1.23 -0.79 3.64
C ILE A 116 -0.05 -0.65 2.70
N PHE A 117 -0.29 -0.17 1.50
CA PHE A 117 0.79 0.08 0.54
C PHE A 117 1.30 1.51 0.70
N VAL A 118 2.61 1.71 0.63
CA VAL A 118 3.24 3.02 0.80
C VAL A 118 4.14 3.32 -0.39
N MET A 119 3.93 4.46 -1.04
CA MET A 119 4.63 4.79 -2.28
C MET A 119 4.76 6.28 -2.58
N GLN A 120 5.62 6.63 -3.52
CA GLN A 120 5.63 7.98 -4.09
C GLN A 120 4.36 8.25 -4.92
N THR A 121 3.90 9.51 -4.96
CA THR A 121 2.77 9.89 -5.81
C THR A 121 3.06 9.57 -7.28
N HIS A 122 2.16 8.84 -7.94
CA HIS A 122 2.26 8.46 -9.34
C HIS A 122 1.15 9.14 -10.17
N LYS A 123 1.46 9.64 -11.37
CA LYS A 123 0.51 10.42 -12.19
C LYS A 123 -0.79 9.69 -12.54
N LEU A 124 -0.72 8.38 -12.76
CA LEU A 124 -1.93 7.59 -13.03
C LEU A 124 -2.82 7.50 -11.78
N LEU A 125 -2.20 7.46 -10.60
CA LEU A 125 -2.92 7.42 -9.33
C LEU A 125 -3.63 8.73 -9.04
N GLU A 126 -3.05 9.88 -9.38
CA GLU A 126 -3.74 11.17 -9.26
C GLU A 126 -5.03 11.21 -10.10
N LYS A 127 -5.04 10.57 -11.28
CA LYS A 127 -6.25 10.47 -12.12
C LYS A 127 -7.30 9.55 -11.48
N GLU A 128 -6.89 8.39 -10.97
CA GLU A 128 -7.79 7.46 -10.28
C GLU A 128 -8.34 8.07 -8.98
N GLU A 129 -7.52 8.81 -8.22
CA GLU A 129 -7.92 9.54 -7.01
C GLU A 129 -9.01 10.57 -7.34
N LEU A 130 -8.83 11.38 -8.38
CA LEU A 130 -9.84 12.34 -8.85
C LEU A 130 -11.16 11.67 -9.26
N ILE A 131 -11.11 10.48 -9.86
CA ILE A 131 -12.30 9.70 -10.20
C ILE A 131 -12.98 9.20 -8.92
N SER A 132 -12.20 8.65 -7.99
CA SER A 132 -12.70 8.11 -6.71
C SER A 132 -13.33 9.18 -5.81
N LEU A 133 -12.82 10.41 -5.82
CA LEU A 133 -13.37 11.56 -5.08
C LEU A 133 -14.75 12.00 -5.61
N SER A 134 -15.06 11.69 -6.86
CA SER A 134 -16.37 11.96 -7.46
C SER A 134 -17.42 10.88 -7.17
N ASP A 135 -16.97 9.73 -6.66
CA ASP A 135 -17.80 8.58 -6.34
C ASP A 135 -18.12 8.55 -4.84
N LYS A 136 -19.32 8.10 -4.46
CA LYS A 136 -19.75 8.02 -3.04
C LYS A 136 -19.04 6.90 -2.24
N GLY A 137 -17.99 6.31 -2.80
CA GLY A 137 -17.29 5.14 -2.26
C GLY A 137 -16.28 5.49 -1.17
N THR A 138 -15.91 4.48 -0.38
CA THR A 138 -14.88 4.59 0.65
C THR A 138 -13.52 4.86 0.02
N HIS A 139 -12.87 5.94 0.45
CA HIS A 139 -11.59 6.35 -0.10
C HIS A 139 -10.50 5.34 0.28
N ARG A 140 -9.70 4.92 -0.71
CA ARG A 140 -8.61 3.95 -0.53
C ARG A 140 -7.23 4.53 -0.70
N MET A 141 -7.14 5.81 -1.05
CA MET A 141 -5.89 6.50 -1.30
C MET A 141 -5.80 7.71 -0.37
N PHE A 142 -4.69 7.80 0.33
CA PHE A 142 -4.47 8.84 1.32
C PHE A 142 -3.12 9.50 1.10
N ASN A 143 -3.14 10.80 0.86
CA ASN A 143 -1.92 11.56 0.80
C ASN A 143 -1.34 11.75 2.21
N VAL A 144 -0.09 11.33 2.40
CA VAL A 144 0.66 11.40 3.66
C VAL A 144 0.68 12.81 4.25
N VAL A 145 0.68 13.86 3.42
CA VAL A 145 0.70 15.25 3.91
C VAL A 145 -0.63 15.68 4.54
N ASN A 146 -1.72 14.96 4.21
CA ASN A 146 -3.07 15.21 4.71
C ASN A 146 -3.42 14.34 5.93
N LEU A 147 -2.59 13.33 6.22
CA LEU A 147 -2.71 12.50 7.41
C LEU A 147 -2.10 13.27 8.58
N ARG A 148 -2.93 13.58 9.58
CA ARG A 148 -2.49 14.20 10.84
C ARG A 148 -2.38 13.11 11.91
N GLY A 149 -1.50 13.29 12.87
CA GLY A 149 -1.41 12.43 14.04
C GLY A 149 0.00 12.42 14.61
N ASP A 150 0.16 12.98 15.80
CA ASP A 150 1.26 12.62 16.68
C ASP A 150 1.05 11.15 17.07
N ILE A 151 1.91 10.25 16.58
CA ILE A 151 2.04 8.91 17.17
C ILE A 151 3.04 9.04 18.34
N ASN A 152 2.79 10.01 19.21
CA ASN A 152 3.59 10.27 20.40
C ASN A 152 2.64 10.21 21.59
N ASP A 153 2.64 9.06 22.25
CA ASP A 153 2.83 9.01 23.71
C ASP A 153 4.02 8.07 23.96
#